data_AF-A0AAJ0TE87-F1
#
_entry.id   AF-A0AAJ0TE87-F1
#
_cell.length_a   1.000
_cell.length_b   1.000
_cell.length_c   1.000
_cell.angle_alpha   90.00
_cell.angle_beta   90.00
_cell.angle_gamma   90.00
#
_symmetry.space_group_name_H-M   'P 1'
#
loop_
_entity.id
_entity.type
_entity.pdbx_description
1 polymer ?
#
loop_
_entity_poly.entity_id
_entity_poly.type
_entity_poly.pdbx_seq_one_letter_code
_entity_poly.pdbx_strand_id
1 'polypeptide(L)'
;MLLLGHIGITAFIAGLIYMPLSGMILGVLLPDIIDKSLFFLGIAPCSRFIAHTIFFFPLAGLLTYAITKNKKLAFAVTLGIMLHLVEDLHDSVPFLYPLKNYAFLSTCGFGVSFSGYFIVTEVIGAALLLFMAFFNSQYLYIRKLLWDFIIRFFRGNK
;
A
#
# COMPACT_ATOMS: atom_id res chain seq x y z
N MET A 1 2.78 -8.09 -3.24
CA MET A 1 3.83 -7.89 -2.20
C MET A 1 3.21 -8.01 -0.81
N LEU A 2 3.99 -8.07 0.27
CA LEU A 2 3.46 -8.06 1.65
C LEU A 2 3.32 -6.60 2.15
N LEU A 3 2.88 -6.41 3.40
CA LEU A 3 2.42 -5.12 3.92
C LEU A 3 3.57 -4.10 4.11
N LEU A 4 4.75 -4.54 4.55
CA LEU A 4 5.83 -3.61 4.90
C LEU A 4 6.51 -3.01 3.67
N GLY A 5 6.60 -3.79 2.59
CA GLY A 5 7.05 -3.36 1.29
C GLY A 5 6.23 -2.16 0.80
N HIS A 6 4.91 -2.36 0.70
CA HIS A 6 3.96 -1.33 0.27
C HIS A 6 4.06 -0.06 1.11
N ILE A 7 3.98 -0.18 2.43
CA ILE A 7 3.98 0.99 3.30
C ILE A 7 5.36 1.66 3.31
N GLY A 8 6.44 0.89 3.39
CA GLY A 8 7.80 1.40 3.53
C GLY A 8 8.29 2.14 2.30
N ILE A 9 8.13 1.54 1.11
CA ILE A 9 8.49 2.17 -0.17
C ILE A 9 7.63 3.40 -0.42
N THR A 10 6.30 3.28 -0.22
CA THR A 10 5.37 4.41 -0.36
C THR A 10 5.69 5.55 0.59
N ALA A 11 5.99 5.26 1.86
CA ALA A 11 6.38 6.24 2.86
C ALA A 11 7.64 6.99 2.45
N PHE A 12 8.66 6.27 1.99
CA PHE A 12 9.90 6.85 1.51
C PHE A 12 9.68 7.77 0.31
N ILE A 13 8.95 7.30 -0.70
CA ILE A 13 8.62 8.10 -1.89
C ILE A 13 7.82 9.35 -1.48
N ALA A 14 6.80 9.20 -0.63
CA ALA A 14 6.01 10.33 -0.12
C ALA A 14 6.89 11.43 0.49
N GLY A 15 7.92 11.03 1.24
CA GLY A 15 8.92 11.94 1.81
C GLY A 15 9.75 12.65 0.75
N LEU A 16 10.21 11.94 -0.29
CA LEU A 16 11.01 12.51 -1.37
C LEU A 16 10.23 13.55 -2.19
N ILE A 17 8.93 13.31 -2.43
CA ILE A 17 8.08 14.18 -3.26
C ILE A 17 7.17 15.11 -2.44
N TYR A 18 7.36 15.19 -1.13
CA TYR A 18 6.60 16.05 -0.20
C TYR A 18 5.07 15.90 -0.29
N MET A 19 4.60 14.66 -0.49
CA MET A 19 3.19 14.33 -0.58
C MET A 19 2.58 13.99 0.78
N PRO A 20 1.25 14.17 0.96
CA PRO A 20 0.56 13.74 2.18
C PRO A 20 0.71 12.24 2.38
N LEU A 21 1.50 11.86 3.38
CA LEU A 21 1.77 10.47 3.70
C LEU A 21 0.50 9.64 3.90
N SER A 22 -0.47 10.17 4.65
CA SER A 22 -1.73 9.49 4.92
C SER A 22 -2.49 9.15 3.65
N GLY A 23 -2.49 10.05 2.67
CA GLY A 23 -3.11 9.82 1.36
C GLY A 23 -2.40 8.74 0.57
N MET A 24 -1.06 8.77 0.54
CA MET A 24 -0.27 7.76 -0.18
C MET A 24 -0.38 6.37 0.48
N ILE A 25 -0.31 6.28 1.81
CA ILE A 25 -0.51 5.01 2.54
C ILE A 25 -1.94 4.49 2.32
N LEU A 26 -2.95 5.35 2.40
CA LEU A 26 -4.32 4.93 2.12
C LEU A 26 -4.42 4.39 0.69
N GLY A 27 -3.86 5.11 -0.28
CA GLY A 27 -3.84 4.72 -1.68
C GLY A 27 -3.15 3.39 -1.92
N VAL A 28 -1.96 3.16 -1.34
CA VAL A 28 -1.20 1.93 -1.58
C VAL A 28 -1.87 0.70 -0.96
N LEU A 29 -2.68 0.86 0.09
CA LEU A 29 -3.39 -0.27 0.71
C LEU A 29 -4.77 -0.51 0.10
N LEU A 30 -5.34 0.47 -0.59
CA LEU A 30 -6.73 0.42 -1.04
C LEU A 30 -7.04 -0.72 -2.02
N PRO A 31 -6.20 -1.03 -3.03
CA PRO A 31 -6.47 -2.14 -3.95
C PRO A 31 -6.60 -3.48 -3.24
N ASP A 32 -5.66 -3.74 -2.34
CA ASP A 32 -5.62 -4.94 -1.52
C ASP A 32 -6.83 -5.03 -0.59
N ILE A 33 -7.17 -3.95 0.11
CA ILE A 33 -8.33 -3.93 1.02
C ILE A 33 -9.61 -4.28 0.24
N ILE A 34 -9.80 -3.71 -0.94
CA ILE A 34 -11.01 -3.93 -1.74
C ILE A 34 -11.03 -5.35 -2.30
N ASP A 35 -10.02 -5.74 -3.08
CA ASP A 35 -10.09 -6.98 -3.84
C ASP A 35 -9.98 -8.21 -2.93
N LYS A 36 -9.16 -8.16 -1.86
CA LYS A 36 -9.11 -9.25 -0.88
C LYS A 36 -10.41 -9.38 -0.10
N SER A 37 -11.10 -8.28 0.20
CA SER A 37 -12.42 -8.33 0.84
C SER A 37 -13.48 -8.91 -0.10
N LEU A 38 -13.50 -8.48 -1.37
CA LEU A 38 -14.41 -9.04 -2.37
C LEU A 38 -14.17 -10.54 -2.60
N PHE A 39 -12.90 -10.95 -2.61
CA PHE A 39 -12.53 -12.36 -2.70
C PHE A 39 -12.96 -13.14 -1.46
N PHE A 40 -12.72 -12.60 -0.25
CA PHE A 40 -13.16 -13.20 1.02
C PHE A 40 -14.67 -13.49 1.03
N LEU A 41 -15.46 -12.55 0.51
CA LEU A 41 -16.91 -12.63 0.43
C LEU A 41 -17.41 -13.52 -0.71
N GLY A 42 -16.52 -14.11 -1.51
CA GLY A 42 -16.87 -14.93 -2.68
C GLY A 42 -17.45 -14.13 -3.86
N ILE A 43 -17.31 -12.80 -3.84
CA ILE A 43 -17.82 -11.90 -4.89
C ILE A 43 -16.82 -11.80 -6.05
N ALA A 44 -15.53 -11.70 -5.72
CA ALA A 44 -14.47 -11.66 -6.73
C ALA A 44 -13.90 -13.06 -6.98
N PRO A 45 -13.50 -13.38 -8.23
CA PRO A 45 -12.92 -14.68 -8.57
C PRO A 45 -11.49 -14.86 -8.02
N CYS A 46 -10.82 -13.78 -7.63
CA CYS A 46 -9.46 -13.78 -7.07
C CYS A 46 -9.19 -12.54 -6.21
N SER A 47 -8.09 -12.54 -5.46
CA SER A 47 -7.65 -11.44 -4.59
C SER A 47 -7.08 -10.21 -5.32
N ARG A 48 -6.93 -10.28 -6.65
CA ARG A 48 -6.46 -9.19 -7.52
C ARG A 48 -7.41 -9.01 -8.69
N PHE A 49 -8.39 -8.14 -8.52
CA PHE A 49 -9.54 -8.04 -9.40
C PHE A 49 -9.76 -6.60 -9.90
N ILE A 50 -10.79 -5.92 -9.42
CA ILE A 50 -11.24 -4.65 -10.00
C ILE A 50 -10.41 -3.47 -9.52
N ALA A 51 -9.92 -3.53 -8.28
CA ALA A 51 -9.10 -2.47 -7.70
C ALA A 51 -7.64 -2.53 -8.16
N HIS A 52 -7.21 -3.66 -8.72
CA HIS A 52 -5.91 -3.86 -9.36
C HIS A 52 -5.89 -3.49 -10.87
N THR A 53 -6.79 -2.63 -11.30
CA THR A 53 -6.86 -2.14 -12.69
C THR A 53 -6.28 -0.74 -12.83
N ILE A 54 -5.80 -0.37 -14.04
CA ILE A 54 -5.34 1.00 -14.30
C ILE A 54 -6.48 2.03 -14.22
N PHE A 55 -7.73 1.58 -14.31
CA PHE A 55 -8.90 2.43 -14.21
C PHE A 55 -9.26 2.77 -12.76
N PHE A 56 -8.75 2.00 -11.80
CA PHE A 56 -9.04 2.22 -10.39
C PHE A 56 -8.33 3.46 -9.82
N PHE A 57 -7.05 3.70 -10.14
CA PHE A 57 -6.33 4.87 -9.60
C PHE A 57 -6.92 6.24 -9.97
N PRO A 58 -7.37 6.51 -11.22
CA PRO A 58 -8.01 7.79 -11.52
C PRO A 58 -9.41 7.87 -10.89
N LEU A 59 -10.16 6.75 -10.84
CA LEU A 59 -11.47 6.70 -10.20
C LEU A 59 -11.38 7.02 -8.70
N ALA A 60 -10.48 6.36 -7.98
CA ALA A 60 -10.27 6.59 -6.55
C ALA A 60 -9.80 8.02 -6.26
N GLY A 61 -8.95 8.60 -7.11
CA GLY A 61 -8.55 10.00 -7.04
C GLY A 61 -9.74 10.96 -7.20
N LEU A 62 -10.56 10.73 -8.23
CA LEU A 62 -11.77 11.52 -8.48
C LEU A 62 -12.77 11.44 -7.32
N LEU A 63 -13.01 10.23 -6.78
CA LEU A 63 -13.88 10.03 -5.63
C LEU A 63 -13.33 10.74 -4.38
N THR A 64 -12.02 10.61 -4.12
CA THR A 64 -11.35 11.29 -3.01
C THR A 64 -11.52 12.81 -3.13
N TYR A 65 -11.33 13.37 -4.33
CA TYR A 65 -11.56 14.80 -4.57
C TYR A 65 -13.03 15.19 -4.42
N ALA A 66 -13.95 14.39 -4.95
CA ALA A 66 -15.39 14.66 -4.88
C ALA A 66 -15.87 14.79 -3.42
N ILE A 67 -15.38 13.91 -2.54
CA ILE A 67 -15.74 13.84 -1.12
C ILE A 67 -15.02 14.92 -0.30
N THR A 68 -13.71 15.10 -0.49
CA THR A 68 -12.89 15.92 0.41
C THR A 68 -12.64 17.34 -0.10
N LYS A 69 -12.88 17.60 -1.39
CA LYS A 69 -12.48 18.81 -2.12
C LYS A 69 -10.98 19.14 -2.01
N ASN A 70 -10.14 18.18 -1.61
CA ASN A 70 -8.71 18.37 -1.41
C ASN A 70 -7.92 17.75 -2.56
N LYS A 71 -7.42 18.59 -3.47
CA LYS A 71 -6.63 18.17 -4.64
C LYS A 71 -5.34 17.43 -4.25
N LYS A 72 -4.64 17.90 -3.21
CA LYS A 72 -3.37 17.32 -2.78
C LYS A 72 -3.58 15.91 -2.21
N LEU A 73 -4.64 15.71 -1.42
CA LEU A 73 -5.01 14.39 -0.90
C LEU A 73 -5.46 13.44 -2.01
N ALA A 74 -6.30 13.90 -2.92
CA ALA A 74 -6.74 13.10 -4.06
C ALA A 74 -5.56 12.61 -4.92
N PHE A 75 -4.62 13.51 -5.22
CA PHE A 75 -3.41 13.16 -5.94
C PHE A 75 -2.52 12.18 -5.17
N ALA A 76 -2.40 12.34 -3.85
CA ALA A 76 -1.68 11.42 -2.98
C ALA A 76 -2.25 10.00 -3.01
N VAL A 77 -3.57 9.87 -2.91
CA VAL A 77 -4.26 8.57 -3.01
C VAL A 77 -4.00 7.92 -4.37
N THR A 78 -4.14 8.70 -5.45
CA THR A 78 -3.84 8.21 -6.80
C THR A 78 -2.40 7.72 -6.93
N LEU A 79 -1.42 8.49 -6.46
CA LEU A 79 -0.01 8.06 -6.48
C LEU A 79 0.23 6.81 -5.62
N GLY A 80 -0.43 6.69 -4.47
CA GLY A 80 -0.36 5.48 -3.64
C GLY A 80 -0.85 4.24 -4.39
N ILE A 81 -1.98 4.32 -5.08
CA ILE A 81 -2.50 3.21 -5.89
C ILE A 81 -1.56 2.89 -7.07
N MET A 82 -1.01 3.92 -7.72
CA MET A 82 -0.03 3.70 -8.79
C MET A 82 1.21 2.96 -8.28
N LEU A 83 1.72 3.33 -7.10
CA LEU A 83 2.84 2.62 -6.48
C LEU A 83 2.49 1.18 -6.15
N HIS A 84 1.28 0.92 -5.62
CA HIS A 84 0.80 -0.43 -5.40
C HIS A 84 0.87 -1.28 -6.67
N LEU A 85 0.32 -0.76 -7.78
CA LEU A 85 0.35 -1.43 -9.08
C LEU A 85 1.77 -1.67 -9.60
N VAL A 86 2.68 -0.72 -9.38
CA VAL A 86 4.09 -0.86 -9.76
C VAL A 86 4.79 -1.95 -8.94
N GLU A 87 4.56 -1.96 -7.63
CA GLU A 87 5.13 -2.96 -6.73
C GLU A 87 4.64 -4.37 -7.04
N ASP A 88 3.41 -4.51 -7.56
CA ASP A 88 2.82 -5.78 -7.97
C ASP A 88 3.09 -6.17 -9.44
N LEU A 89 3.92 -5.43 -10.19
CA LEU A 89 4.27 -5.75 -11.59
C LEU A 89 4.93 -7.13 -11.79
N HIS A 90 5.53 -7.69 -10.74
CA HIS A 90 6.16 -9.01 -10.76
C HIS A 90 5.14 -10.15 -10.77
N ASP A 91 3.87 -9.85 -10.45
CA ASP A 91 2.78 -10.81 -10.39
C ASP A 91 1.76 -10.57 -11.52
N SER A 92 0.84 -11.53 -11.68
CA SER A 92 -0.26 -11.41 -12.65
C SER A 92 -1.31 -10.40 -12.16
N VAL A 93 -1.28 -9.20 -12.75
CA VAL A 93 -2.20 -8.10 -12.45
C VAL A 93 -3.11 -7.82 -13.65
N PRO A 94 -4.44 -7.75 -13.47
CA PRO A 94 -5.39 -7.57 -14.58
C PRO A 94 -5.52 -6.09 -15.00
N PHE A 95 -4.41 -5.44 -15.37
CA PHE A 95 -4.34 -4.00 -15.60
C PHE A 95 -5.49 -3.43 -16.46
N LEU A 96 -5.85 -4.14 -17.54
CA LEU A 96 -6.83 -3.70 -18.53
C LEU A 96 -8.23 -4.30 -18.36
N TYR A 97 -8.52 -5.01 -17.27
CA TYR A 97 -9.88 -5.50 -17.03
C TYR A 97 -10.84 -4.32 -16.82
N PRO A 98 -12.07 -4.33 -17.37
CA PRO A 98 -12.72 -5.40 -18.15
C PRO A 98 -12.52 -5.32 -19.67
N LEU A 99 -11.69 -4.41 -20.19
CA LEU A 99 -11.44 -4.27 -21.64
C LEU A 99 -10.71 -5.47 -22.25
N LYS A 100 -9.93 -6.19 -21.43
CA LYS A 100 -9.26 -7.44 -21.80
C LYS A 100 -9.69 -8.55 -20.84
N ASN A 101 -9.97 -9.72 -21.38
CA ASN A 101 -10.25 -10.91 -20.58
C ASN A 101 -8.95 -11.46 -19.97
N TYR A 102 -9.03 -11.86 -18.70
CA TYR A 102 -7.93 -12.48 -17.96
C TYR A 102 -8.41 -13.84 -17.44
N ALA A 103 -7.54 -14.84 -17.48
CA ALA A 103 -7.76 -16.10 -16.78
C ALA A 103 -7.46 -15.85 -15.29
N PHE A 104 -8.49 -15.54 -14.51
CA PHE A 104 -8.36 -15.42 -13.06
C PHE A 104 -8.11 -16.81 -12.48
N LEU A 105 -6.84 -17.14 -12.25
CA LEU A 105 -6.45 -18.41 -11.65
C LEU A 105 -6.88 -18.43 -10.18
N SER A 106 -7.51 -19.52 -9.75
CA SER A 106 -7.96 -19.73 -8.36
C SER A 106 -6.81 -19.78 -7.34
N THR A 107 -5.56 -19.88 -7.81
CA THR A 107 -4.35 -19.78 -6.98
C THR A 107 -4.05 -18.35 -6.53
N CYS A 108 -4.71 -17.33 -7.07
CA CYS A 108 -4.69 -15.96 -6.58
C CYS A 108 -5.55 -15.81 -5.32
N GLY A 109 -5.25 -16.59 -4.28
CA GLY A 109 -5.90 -16.52 -2.96
C GLY A 109 -5.26 -15.45 -2.05
N PHE A 110 -5.40 -15.59 -0.73
CA PHE A 110 -4.63 -14.84 0.27
C PHE A 110 -3.16 -15.28 0.37
N GLY A 111 -2.67 -16.02 -0.63
CA GLY A 111 -1.42 -16.76 -0.58
C GLY A 111 -0.26 -15.84 -0.25
N VAL A 112 0.31 -16.02 0.94
CA VAL A 112 1.61 -15.46 1.26
C VAL A 112 2.62 -16.28 0.48
N SER A 113 3.12 -15.71 -0.61
CA SER A 113 4.22 -16.30 -1.35
C SER A 113 5.52 -15.90 -0.68
N PHE A 114 6.27 -16.87 -0.17
CA PHE A 114 7.59 -16.66 0.45
C PHE A 114 8.71 -16.81 -0.58
N SER A 115 8.54 -16.18 -1.75
CA SER A 115 9.64 -16.10 -2.71
C SER A 115 10.74 -15.17 -2.15
N GLY A 116 11.99 -15.42 -2.53
CA GLY A 116 13.10 -14.54 -2.14
C GLY A 116 12.87 -13.08 -2.53
N TYR A 117 12.17 -12.83 -3.64
CA TYR A 117 11.76 -11.49 -4.06
C TYR A 117 10.88 -10.81 -3.01
N PHE A 118 9.84 -11.48 -2.51
CA PHE A 118 8.95 -10.93 -1.48
C PHE A 118 9.67 -10.63 -0.18
N ILE A 119 10.58 -11.52 0.24
CA ILE A 119 11.36 -11.31 1.47
C ILE A 119 12.26 -10.09 1.31
N VAL A 120 12.95 -9.95 0.17
CA VAL A 120 13.82 -8.81 -0.10
C VAL A 120 13.03 -7.50 -0.12
N THR A 121 11.88 -7.45 -0.78
CA THR A 121 11.06 -6.23 -0.82
C THR A 121 10.47 -5.86 0.53
N GLU A 122 10.09 -6.84 1.36
CA GLU A 122 9.68 -6.60 2.75
C GLU A 122 10.82 -6.05 3.61
N VAL A 123 12.02 -6.61 3.49
CA VAL A 123 13.20 -6.13 4.24
C VAL A 123 13.56 -4.71 3.83
N ILE A 124 13.52 -4.41 2.52
CA ILE A 124 13.74 -3.05 2.01
C ILE A 124 12.65 -2.10 2.54
N GLY A 125 11.38 -2.49 2.45
CA GLY A 125 10.26 -1.70 2.97
C GLY A 125 10.41 -1.41 4.47
N ALA A 126 10.73 -2.43 5.27
CA ALA A 126 10.98 -2.27 6.70
C ALA A 126 12.18 -1.34 6.99
N ALA A 127 13.28 -1.49 6.26
CA ALA A 127 14.46 -0.63 6.41
C ALA A 127 14.15 0.83 6.04
N LEU A 128 13.40 1.06 4.97
CA LEU A 128 12.94 2.40 4.56
C LEU A 128 11.99 3.01 5.58
N LEU A 129 11.07 2.22 6.13
CA LEU A 129 10.17 2.69 7.19
C LEU A 129 10.94 3.12 8.44
N LEU A 130 11.94 2.33 8.86
CA LEU A 130 12.84 2.68 9.96
C LEU A 130 13.62 3.96 9.64
N PHE A 131 14.22 4.05 8.46
CA PHE A 131 14.94 5.24 8.01
C PHE A 131 14.03 6.48 8.10
N MET A 132 12.81 6.40 7.58
CA MET A 132 11.85 7.50 7.64
C MET A 132 11.48 7.88 9.07
N ALA A 133 11.31 6.90 9.96
CA ALA A 133 11.01 7.14 11.37
C ALA A 133 12.14 7.88 12.12
N PHE A 134 13.41 7.65 11.75
CA PHE A 134 14.56 8.29 12.41
C PHE A 134 14.96 9.63 11.78
N PHE A 135 14.87 9.75 10.45
CA PHE A 135 15.50 10.85 9.72
C PHE A 135 14.51 11.86 9.12
N ASN A 136 13.22 11.54 9.02
CA ASN A 136 12.25 12.45 8.41
C ASN A 136 11.46 13.24 9.46
N SER A 137 11.50 14.58 9.37
CA SER A 137 10.79 15.48 10.28
C SER A 137 9.26 15.38 10.19
N GLN A 138 8.72 14.86 9.08
CA GLN A 138 7.28 14.57 8.96
C GLN A 138 6.84 13.41 9.87
N TYR A 139 7.78 12.63 10.39
CA TYR A 139 7.54 11.45 11.22
C TYR A 139 7.80 11.70 12.70
N LEU A 140 7.90 12.96 13.13
CA LEU A 140 8.08 13.30 14.55
C LEU A 140 7.07 12.60 15.47
N TYR A 141 5.82 12.43 15.00
CA TYR A 141 4.79 11.68 15.73
C TYR A 141 5.12 10.19 15.86
N ILE A 142 5.50 9.52 14.76
CA ILE A 142 5.88 8.10 14.78
C ILE A 142 7.15 7.89 15.61
N ARG A 143 8.13 8.79 15.48
CA ARG A 143 9.35 8.80 16.29
C ARG A 143 9.03 8.88 17.78
N LYS A 144 8.11 9.77 18.16
CA LYS A 144 7.65 9.89 19.56
C LYS A 144 6.97 8.61 20.03
N LEU A 145 6.09 8.01 19.22
CA LEU A 145 5.39 6.76 19.53
C LEU A 145 6.35 5.59 19.72
N LEU A 146 7.35 5.45 18.83
CA LEU A 146 8.41 4.44 18.94
C LEU A 146 9.27 4.67 20.18
N TRP A 147 9.64 5.92 20.45
CA TRP A 147 10.42 6.27 21.64
C TRP A 147 9.66 5.97 22.94
N ASP A 148 8.37 6.31 22.99
CA ASP A 148 7.50 6.00 24.12
C ASP A 148 7.32 4.50 24.31
N PHE A 149 7.19 3.73 23.22
CA PHE A 149 7.14 2.27 23.26
C PHE A 149 8.44 1.67 23.79
N ILE A 150 9.60 2.10 23.27
CA ILE A 150 10.92 1.65 23.72
C ILE A 150 11.09 1.92 25.21
N ILE A 151 10.78 3.14 25.67
CA ILE A 151 10.84 3.50 27.09
C ILE A 151 9.95 2.57 27.92
N ARG A 152 8.71 2.30 27.48
CA ARG A 152 7.79 1.42 28.20
C ARG A 152 8.28 -0.02 28.23
N PHE A 153 8.81 -0.53 27.12
CA PHE A 153 9.37 -1.88 27.02
C PHE A 153 10.54 -2.07 27.99
N PHE A 154 11.46 -1.10 28.07
CA PHE A 154 12.58 -1.15 29.00
C PHE A 154 12.21 -0.83 30.45
N ARG A 155 11.10 -0.11 30.70
CA ARG A 155 10.60 0.18 32.07
C ARG A 155 9.65 -0.91 32.60
N GLY A 156 9.11 -1.78 31.75
CA GLY A 156 8.09 -2.78 32.06
C GLY A 156 8.59 -4.21 32.25
N ASN A 157 9.77 -4.39 32.85
CA ASN A 157 10.27 -5.69 33.34
C ASN A 157 10.89 -5.52 34.75
N LYS A 158 10.15 -4.86 35.64
CA LYS A 158 10.34 -4.90 37.09
C LYS A 158 9.00 -5.12 37.77
#